data_AF-A0A1H3HCL8-F1
#
_entry.id   AF-A0A1H3HCL8-F1
#
_cell.length_a   1.000
_cell.length_b   1.000
_cell.length_c   1.000
_cell.angle_alpha   90.00
_cell.angle_beta   90.00
_cell.angle_gamma   90.00
#
_symmetry.space_group_name_H-M   'P 1'
#
loop_
_entity.id
_entity.type
_entity.pdbx_description
1 polymer ?
#
loop_
_entity_poly.entity_id
_entity_poly.type
_entity_poly.pdbx_seq_one_letter_code
_entity_poly.pdbx_strand_id
1 'polypeptide(L)'
;MKKSLLWVLASVFTLTSSLIGTSSAGAEPAQKPFNPNDFSTYGTGLKDAPPPKDMQSYTPPKRFSQQALPTKIDLRPYFAPIRSQSKFGTCVAFATTGLREYYIGRYTAAKGSDITHLSPSYIYYPNGPEDGMSFYSAFDTLIKEGVPPETERLYDPDRENKDQFKAPLTALQRRNAVPYKISTFRYIYRNSNMVANIKQSVANGDPVMIGIPVYPNFDATPSTGIIPAVGEKKSRGGHALVVAGYDDENGWFIIRNSWGDKFGDKGYAYMKYDIFKEMTNDYAYVATVNHNQYPPQGVKFSVSAKTNTTVTLSASGIQAVSYDLYRNGRYTKSFTGGSVTDVGLEPGASYEYYVVARNYRGDTRSFTVTEQALQNVEPIKVELDQAS
;
A
#
# COMPACT_ATOMS: atom_id res chain seq x y z
N MET A 1 -23.25 -68.77 -17.61
CA MET A 1 -24.15 -67.68 -17.15
C MET A 1 -24.81 -68.14 -15.85
N LYS A 2 -25.02 -67.24 -14.87
CA LYS A 2 -25.35 -67.56 -13.45
C LYS A 2 -24.17 -68.29 -12.74
N LYS A 3 -24.08 -68.39 -11.39
CA LYS A 3 -24.80 -67.71 -10.27
C LYS A 3 -24.12 -66.33 -9.97
N SER A 4 -24.02 -65.67 -8.80
CA SER A 4 -24.35 -65.88 -7.36
C SER A 4 -24.69 -64.53 -6.69
N LEU A 5 -24.95 -64.48 -5.37
CA LEU A 5 -25.37 -63.26 -4.64
C LEU A 5 -24.86 -63.22 -3.17
N LEU A 6 -24.68 -61.99 -2.65
CA LEU A 6 -24.61 -61.48 -1.25
C LEU A 6 -24.14 -62.34 -0.04
N TRP A 7 -23.17 -61.75 0.70
CA TRP A 7 -23.08 -61.58 2.18
C TRP A 7 -23.05 -62.78 3.17
N VAL A 8 -22.22 -62.66 4.22
CA VAL A 8 -22.63 -62.40 5.64
C VAL A 8 -21.47 -62.65 6.61
N LEU A 9 -21.04 -61.64 7.38
CA LEU A 9 -20.86 -61.66 8.85
C LEU A 9 -20.21 -60.36 9.36
N ALA A 10 -20.51 -60.00 10.61
CA ALA A 10 -19.89 -58.91 11.36
C ALA A 10 -19.34 -59.44 12.68
N SER A 11 -18.26 -58.83 13.18
CA SER A 11 -17.75 -59.03 14.54
C SER A 11 -17.33 -57.68 15.13
N VAL A 12 -17.83 -57.36 16.32
CA VAL A 12 -17.44 -56.17 17.08
C VAL A 12 -16.29 -56.56 18.01
N PHE A 13 -15.25 -55.73 18.07
CA PHE A 13 -14.30 -55.72 19.19
C PHE A 13 -14.02 -54.30 19.64
N THR A 14 -14.30 -54.03 20.92
CA THR A 14 -13.93 -52.81 21.62
C THR A 14 -12.48 -52.91 22.08
N LEU A 15 -11.66 -51.90 21.78
CA LEU A 15 -10.35 -51.71 22.43
C LEU A 15 -10.29 -50.32 23.08
N THR A 16 -9.59 -50.26 24.21
CA THR A 16 -9.46 -49.07 25.07
C THR A 16 -8.29 -48.17 24.65
N SER A 17 -8.23 -46.97 25.25
CA SER A 17 -7.06 -46.08 25.26
C SER A 17 -5.75 -46.83 25.58
N SER A 18 -4.57 -46.41 25.10
CA SER A 18 -4.04 -45.04 25.24
C SER A 18 -2.92 -44.66 24.21
N LEU A 19 -2.25 -43.53 24.47
CA LEU A 19 -1.43 -42.73 23.55
C LEU A 19 -0.23 -43.44 22.90
N ILE A 20 0.10 -43.03 21.67
CA ILE A 20 1.37 -42.35 21.32
C ILE A 20 1.09 -41.42 20.12
N GLY A 21 1.73 -40.24 20.08
CA GLY A 21 1.38 -39.15 19.17
C GLY A 21 1.93 -39.30 17.74
N THR A 22 1.14 -38.83 16.77
CA THR A 22 1.61 -38.51 15.41
C THR A 22 1.33 -37.04 15.10
N SER A 23 2.16 -36.42 14.26
CA SER A 23 2.13 -34.99 13.98
C SER A 23 0.91 -34.59 13.15
N SER A 24 0.03 -33.76 13.71
CA SER A 24 -0.95 -33.01 12.91
C SER A 24 -0.24 -31.93 12.10
N ALA A 25 -0.61 -31.80 10.82
CA ALA A 25 -0.20 -30.66 10.01
C ALA A 25 -0.73 -29.35 10.62
N GLY A 26 0.05 -28.28 10.52
CA GLY A 26 -0.34 -26.96 11.03
C GLY A 26 -1.59 -26.46 10.32
N ALA A 27 -2.72 -26.46 11.02
CA ALA A 27 -3.96 -25.89 10.51
C ALA A 27 -3.79 -24.38 10.29
N GLU A 28 -4.37 -23.85 9.21
CA GLU A 28 -4.52 -22.40 9.07
C GLU A 28 -5.28 -21.84 10.29
N PRO A 29 -4.88 -20.67 10.83
CA PRO A 29 -5.56 -20.07 11.97
C PRO A 29 -6.99 -19.73 11.58
N ALA A 30 -7.95 -20.47 12.15
CA ALA A 30 -9.36 -20.35 11.83
C ALA A 30 -9.83 -18.89 11.92
N GLN A 31 -10.47 -18.41 10.85
CA GLN A 31 -10.96 -17.04 10.78
C GLN A 31 -12.00 -16.83 11.90
N LYS A 32 -11.74 -15.86 12.79
CA LYS A 32 -12.67 -15.54 13.87
C LYS A 32 -14.01 -15.06 13.29
N PRO A 33 -15.16 -15.54 13.79
CA PRO A 33 -16.46 -15.03 13.36
C PRO A 33 -16.58 -13.54 13.69
N PHE A 34 -17.30 -12.81 12.84
CA PHE A 34 -17.57 -11.38 12.99
C PHE A 34 -18.28 -11.09 14.32
N ASN A 35 -17.61 -10.33 15.20
CA ASN A 35 -18.19 -9.83 16.43
C ASN A 35 -18.69 -8.38 16.21
N PRO A 36 -20.01 -8.12 16.17
CA PRO A 36 -20.56 -6.78 15.98
C PRO A 36 -20.33 -5.82 17.18
N ASN A 37 -19.50 -6.18 18.16
CA ASN A 37 -19.08 -5.31 19.26
C ASN A 37 -17.55 -5.05 19.30
N ASP A 38 -16.74 -5.64 18.41
CA ASP A 38 -15.28 -5.37 18.32
C ASP A 38 -14.99 -4.19 17.36
N PHE A 39 -15.45 -3.00 17.74
CA PHE A 39 -15.59 -1.82 16.87
C PHE A 39 -14.29 -1.13 16.41
N SER A 40 -13.13 -1.80 16.41
CA SER A 40 -12.00 -1.36 15.58
C SER A 40 -10.96 -2.45 15.36
N THR A 41 -11.17 -3.29 14.35
CA THR A 41 -10.04 -3.94 13.63
C THR A 41 -9.13 -2.91 12.97
N TYR A 42 -9.67 -1.73 12.60
CA TYR A 42 -8.99 -0.72 11.79
C TYR A 42 -9.08 0.70 12.39
N GLY A 43 -8.00 1.47 12.23
CA GLY A 43 -7.87 2.83 12.75
C GLY A 43 -8.63 3.90 11.97
N THR A 44 -8.90 5.01 12.65
CA THR A 44 -9.53 6.24 12.14
C THR A 44 -8.79 7.45 12.70
N GLY A 45 -8.74 8.57 11.99
CA GLY A 45 -7.93 9.72 12.40
C GLY A 45 -7.98 10.93 11.48
N LEU A 46 -9.09 11.14 10.75
CA LEU A 46 -9.33 12.42 10.09
C LEU A 46 -9.76 13.45 11.15
N LYS A 47 -8.90 14.42 11.42
CA LYS A 47 -9.27 15.69 12.05
C LYS A 47 -10.00 16.52 11.00
N ASP A 48 -11.32 16.40 10.97
CA ASP A 48 -12.14 17.21 10.06
C ASP A 48 -12.05 18.69 10.43
N ALA A 49 -11.78 19.52 9.44
CA ALA A 49 -11.57 20.95 9.60
C ALA A 49 -11.96 21.66 8.30
N PRO A 50 -12.56 22.87 8.38
CA PRO A 50 -12.80 23.66 7.18
C PRO A 50 -11.47 24.05 6.51
N PRO A 51 -11.44 24.21 5.17
CA PRO A 51 -10.30 24.79 4.48
C PRO A 51 -10.07 26.25 4.93
N PRO A 52 -8.85 26.80 4.72
CA PRO A 52 -8.58 28.22 4.98
C PRO A 52 -9.57 29.14 4.25
N LYS A 53 -9.89 30.29 4.88
CA LYS A 53 -10.93 31.22 4.39
C LYS A 53 -10.62 31.88 3.03
N ASP A 54 -9.33 31.92 2.67
CA ASP A 54 -8.78 32.41 1.40
C ASP A 54 -8.75 31.33 0.31
N MET A 55 -8.88 30.05 0.68
CA MET A 55 -8.92 28.93 -0.26
C MET A 55 -10.25 28.97 -1.03
N GLN A 56 -10.19 28.94 -2.36
CA GLN A 56 -11.39 28.99 -3.20
C GLN A 56 -11.96 27.60 -3.52
N SER A 57 -13.29 27.49 -3.54
CA SER A 57 -14.00 26.28 -3.97
C SER A 57 -13.78 26.00 -5.46
N TYR A 58 -13.53 24.75 -5.79
CA TYR A 58 -13.24 24.28 -7.14
C TYR A 58 -14.44 23.58 -7.77
N THR A 59 -14.86 24.11 -8.92
CA THR A 59 -15.71 23.40 -9.88
C THR A 59 -14.79 22.80 -10.94
N PRO A 60 -14.69 21.46 -11.06
CA PRO A 60 -13.84 20.83 -12.06
C PRO A 60 -14.24 21.21 -13.49
N PRO A 61 -13.29 21.55 -14.38
CA PRO A 61 -13.60 22.04 -15.71
C PRO A 61 -14.23 20.95 -16.58
N LYS A 62 -15.24 21.32 -17.36
CA LYS A 62 -15.85 20.46 -18.38
C LYS A 62 -14.89 20.29 -19.56
N ARG A 63 -14.00 19.29 -19.50
CA ARG A 63 -13.08 18.96 -20.61
C ARG A 63 -13.78 18.24 -21.78
N PHE A 64 -14.93 17.64 -21.53
CA PHE A 64 -15.83 17.10 -22.55
C PHE A 64 -16.72 18.25 -23.04
N SER A 65 -16.51 18.69 -24.28
CA SER A 65 -17.05 19.98 -24.77
C SER A 65 -18.56 19.97 -25.06
N GLN A 66 -19.12 18.85 -25.54
CA GLN A 66 -20.54 18.73 -25.89
C GLN A 66 -21.18 17.34 -25.58
N GLN A 67 -20.49 16.45 -24.87
CA GLN A 67 -21.07 15.16 -24.44
C GLN A 67 -21.27 15.09 -22.94
N ALA A 68 -22.26 14.29 -22.53
CA ALA A 68 -22.39 13.83 -21.15
C ALA A 68 -21.12 13.08 -20.71
N LEU A 69 -20.88 13.00 -19.40
CA LEU A 69 -19.79 12.18 -18.88
C LEU A 69 -20.00 10.70 -19.26
N PRO A 70 -18.93 9.93 -19.51
CA PRO A 70 -19.03 8.48 -19.65
C PRO A 70 -19.76 7.87 -18.45
N THR A 71 -20.65 6.90 -18.66
CA THR A 71 -21.44 6.29 -17.57
C THR A 71 -20.57 5.59 -16.52
N LYS A 72 -19.32 5.26 -16.85
CA LYS A 72 -18.40 4.55 -15.97
C LYS A 72 -16.97 5.03 -16.19
N ILE A 73 -16.25 5.25 -15.09
CA ILE A 73 -14.81 5.54 -15.07
C ILE A 73 -14.18 4.71 -13.96
N ASP A 74 -13.13 3.96 -14.28
CA ASP A 74 -12.34 3.20 -13.30
C ASP A 74 -10.87 3.63 -13.40
N LEU A 75 -10.36 4.24 -12.32
CA LEU A 75 -8.97 4.71 -12.21
C LEU A 75 -8.07 3.69 -11.50
N ARG A 76 -8.62 2.57 -10.99
CA ARG A 76 -7.88 1.53 -10.24
C ARG A 76 -6.63 0.99 -10.96
N PRO A 77 -6.57 0.80 -12.30
CA PRO A 77 -5.37 0.31 -12.98
C PRO A 77 -4.11 1.17 -12.78
N TYR A 78 -4.26 2.42 -12.33
CA TYR A 78 -3.17 3.35 -12.08
C TYR A 78 -2.84 3.54 -10.59
N PHE A 79 -3.58 2.92 -9.66
CA PHE A 79 -3.22 2.91 -8.25
C PHE A 79 -2.24 1.76 -7.94
N ALA A 80 -1.35 1.99 -6.97
CA ALA A 80 -0.56 0.93 -6.35
C ALA A 80 -1.48 -0.04 -5.56
N PRO A 81 -0.99 -1.21 -5.10
CA PRO A 81 -1.75 -2.15 -4.26
C PRO A 81 -2.36 -1.47 -3.02
N ILE A 82 -3.38 -2.09 -2.43
CA ILE A 82 -3.92 -1.61 -1.15
C ILE A 82 -2.91 -1.88 -0.04
N ARG A 83 -2.80 -0.93 0.89
CA ARG A 83 -2.03 -1.07 2.13
C ARG A 83 -2.98 -1.00 3.34
N SER A 84 -2.52 -1.51 4.48
CA SER A 84 -3.21 -1.33 5.76
C SER A 84 -2.50 -0.31 6.63
N GLN A 85 -3.28 0.62 7.19
CA GLN A 85 -2.84 1.54 8.24
C GLN A 85 -2.82 0.88 9.63
N SER A 86 -3.27 -0.37 9.76
CA SER A 86 -3.49 -1.04 11.05
C SER A 86 -4.49 -0.25 11.93
N LYS A 87 -4.27 -0.20 13.25
CA LYS A 87 -5.12 0.53 14.21
C LYS A 87 -4.77 2.02 14.39
N PHE A 88 -3.74 2.53 13.70
CA PHE A 88 -3.25 3.90 13.87
C PHE A 88 -4.15 4.97 13.22
N GLY A 89 -4.03 6.22 13.70
CA GLY A 89 -4.78 7.40 13.23
C GLY A 89 -4.38 7.93 11.84
N THR A 90 -3.64 7.14 11.07
CA THR A 90 -2.84 7.56 9.91
C THR A 90 -3.61 7.59 8.59
N CYS A 91 -4.93 7.34 8.58
CA CYS A 91 -5.78 7.28 7.39
C CYS A 91 -5.55 8.43 6.38
N VAL A 92 -5.44 9.68 6.85
CA VAL A 92 -5.21 10.84 5.98
C VAL A 92 -3.86 10.74 5.27
N ALA A 93 -2.82 10.25 5.95
CA ALA A 93 -1.52 10.03 5.33
C ALA A 93 -1.60 8.94 4.23
N PHE A 94 -2.30 7.83 4.50
CA PHE A 94 -2.50 6.75 3.50
C PHE A 94 -3.37 7.17 2.31
N ALA A 95 -4.44 7.93 2.54
CA ALA A 95 -5.27 8.45 1.46
C ALA A 95 -4.48 9.49 0.62
N THR A 96 -3.64 10.31 1.27
CA THR A 96 -2.75 11.28 0.62
C THR A 96 -1.64 10.60 -0.20
N THR A 97 -0.95 9.59 0.34
CA THR A 97 0.05 8.82 -0.41
C THR A 97 -0.59 8.02 -1.53
N GLY A 98 -1.71 7.33 -1.29
CA GLY A 98 -2.45 6.59 -2.33
C GLY A 98 -2.94 7.48 -3.48
N LEU A 99 -3.40 8.70 -3.19
CA LEU A 99 -3.74 9.70 -4.20
C LEU A 99 -2.50 10.20 -4.96
N ARG A 100 -1.33 10.31 -4.30
CA ARG A 100 -0.08 10.72 -4.94
C ARG A 100 0.56 9.62 -5.78
N GLU A 101 0.47 8.37 -5.34
CA GLU A 101 0.85 7.13 -6.02
C GLU A 101 0.07 6.94 -7.33
N TYR A 102 -1.24 7.25 -7.33
CA TYR A 102 -2.04 7.25 -8.55
C TYR A 102 -1.40 8.05 -9.70
N TYR A 103 -0.87 9.24 -9.41
CA TYR A 103 -0.22 10.07 -10.43
C TYR A 103 1.14 9.54 -10.88
N ILE A 104 1.78 8.62 -10.14
CA ILE A 104 2.93 7.85 -10.64
C ILE A 104 2.41 6.84 -11.66
N GLY A 105 1.41 6.03 -11.30
CA GLY A 105 0.84 5.02 -12.18
C GLY A 105 0.20 5.59 -13.45
N ARG A 106 -0.43 6.77 -13.38
CA ARG A 106 -1.03 7.48 -14.52
C ARG A 106 -0.01 7.95 -15.55
N TYR A 107 1.17 8.41 -15.11
CA TYR A 107 2.15 9.09 -15.96
C TYR A 107 3.43 8.29 -16.24
N THR A 108 3.54 7.06 -15.72
CA THR A 108 4.66 6.16 -16.00
C THR A 108 4.17 4.80 -16.50
N ALA A 109 5.09 3.96 -16.96
CA ALA A 109 4.77 2.57 -17.32
C ALA A 109 4.37 1.72 -16.09
N ALA A 110 4.70 2.14 -14.87
CA ALA A 110 4.45 1.38 -13.64
C ALA A 110 2.96 1.07 -13.41
N LYS A 111 2.63 -0.17 -13.07
CA LYS A 111 1.28 -0.65 -12.72
C LYS A 111 1.39 -1.65 -11.56
N GLY A 112 0.38 -1.75 -10.72
CA GLY A 112 0.40 -2.65 -9.56
C GLY A 112 1.63 -2.41 -8.67
N SER A 113 2.33 -3.49 -8.28
CA SER A 113 3.52 -3.45 -7.42
C SER A 113 4.75 -2.77 -8.03
N ASP A 114 4.73 -2.40 -9.31
CA ASP A 114 5.79 -1.58 -9.92
C ASP A 114 5.61 -0.08 -9.63
N ILE A 115 4.46 0.34 -9.10
CA ILE A 115 4.25 1.71 -8.63
C ILE A 115 4.91 1.83 -7.24
N THR A 116 5.89 2.71 -7.12
CA THR A 116 6.61 2.91 -5.85
C THR A 116 5.66 3.48 -4.81
N HIS A 117 5.49 2.76 -3.70
CA HIS A 117 4.76 3.28 -2.55
C HIS A 117 5.48 4.49 -1.92
N LEU A 118 4.70 5.44 -1.44
CA LEU A 118 5.18 6.68 -0.82
C LEU A 118 4.92 6.63 0.69
N SER A 119 5.85 7.17 1.48
CA SER A 119 5.85 7.00 2.94
C SER A 119 4.71 7.76 3.65
N PRO A 120 3.70 7.07 4.24
CA PRO A 120 2.71 7.74 5.07
C PRO A 120 3.34 8.17 6.41
N SER A 121 4.33 7.43 6.91
CA SER A 121 5.15 7.78 8.09
C SER A 121 5.85 9.12 7.96
N TYR A 122 6.18 9.55 6.73
CA TYR A 122 6.78 10.86 6.47
C TYR A 122 5.75 11.98 6.59
N ILE A 123 4.60 11.86 5.91
CA ILE A 123 3.54 12.89 5.94
C ILE A 123 2.93 13.02 7.35
N TYR A 124 2.86 11.91 8.10
CA TYR A 124 2.25 11.88 9.42
C TYR A 124 3.14 12.45 10.53
N TYR A 125 4.47 12.53 10.36
CA TYR A 125 5.36 13.14 11.34
C TYR A 125 5.00 14.64 11.55
N PRO A 126 4.98 15.17 12.80
CA PRO A 126 5.40 14.56 14.06
C PRO A 126 4.25 13.97 14.91
N ASN A 127 3.08 13.69 14.32
CA ASN A 127 1.90 13.23 15.05
C ASN A 127 2.12 11.85 15.69
N GLY A 128 1.59 11.66 16.89
CA GLY A 128 1.59 10.39 17.62
C GLY A 128 0.60 9.35 17.07
N PRO A 129 0.72 8.08 17.50
CA PRO A 129 -0.01 6.91 16.97
C PRO A 129 -1.52 7.07 16.73
N GLU A 130 -2.19 7.84 17.60
CA GLU A 130 -3.65 7.96 17.68
C GLU A 130 -4.13 9.39 17.41
N ASP A 131 -3.22 10.36 17.27
CA ASP A 131 -3.51 11.79 17.18
C ASP A 131 -4.42 12.16 15.99
N GLY A 132 -4.24 11.51 14.84
CA GLY A 132 -4.89 11.89 13.59
C GLY A 132 -4.35 13.18 12.96
N MET A 133 -4.81 13.51 11.76
CA MET A 133 -4.32 14.62 10.92
C MET A 133 -5.47 15.22 10.10
N SER A 134 -5.34 16.47 9.61
CA SER A 134 -6.33 17.06 8.69
C SER A 134 -5.88 16.95 7.24
N PHE A 135 -6.82 17.02 6.29
CA PHE A 135 -6.49 17.06 4.86
C PHE A 135 -5.57 18.23 4.51
N TYR A 136 -5.79 19.39 5.14
CA TYR A 136 -4.99 20.58 4.88
C TYR A 136 -3.50 20.36 5.17
N SER A 137 -3.15 19.85 6.35
CA SER A 137 -1.73 19.64 6.72
C SER A 137 -1.07 18.58 5.84
N ALA A 138 -1.79 17.54 5.44
CA ALA A 138 -1.26 16.49 4.57
C ALA A 138 -0.91 17.01 3.16
N PHE A 139 -1.78 17.85 2.58
CA PHE A 139 -1.50 18.47 1.28
C PHE A 139 -0.48 19.62 1.36
N ASP A 140 -0.45 20.37 2.46
CA ASP A 140 0.55 21.41 2.73
C ASP A 140 1.97 20.82 2.78
N THR A 141 2.15 19.66 3.43
CA THR A 141 3.38 18.86 3.35
C THR A 141 3.71 18.45 1.91
N LEU A 142 2.73 17.98 1.12
CA LEU A 142 2.96 17.64 -0.30
C LEU A 142 3.34 18.85 -1.18
N ILE A 143 3.00 20.09 -0.82
CA ILE A 143 3.44 21.30 -1.52
C ILE A 143 4.86 21.68 -1.06
N LYS A 144 5.04 21.83 0.26
CA LYS A 144 6.25 22.37 0.88
C LYS A 144 7.44 21.44 0.80
N GLU A 145 7.22 20.13 0.92
CA GLU A 145 8.28 19.11 0.98
C GLU A 145 8.10 18.03 -0.08
N GLY A 146 6.88 17.54 -0.26
CA GLY A 146 6.57 16.34 -1.06
C GLY A 146 6.41 15.13 -0.13
N VAL A 147 6.75 13.94 -0.63
CA VAL A 147 6.80 12.70 0.17
C VAL A 147 7.81 11.73 -0.45
N PRO A 148 8.72 11.10 0.31
CA PRO A 148 9.70 10.19 -0.26
C PRO A 148 9.10 8.81 -0.53
N PRO A 149 9.80 7.95 -1.30
CA PRO A 149 9.53 6.52 -1.34
C PRO A 149 9.47 5.89 0.06
N GLU A 150 8.64 4.86 0.20
CA GLU A 150 8.49 4.05 1.42
C GLU A 150 9.85 3.58 1.98
N THR A 151 10.80 3.22 1.10
CA THR A 151 12.14 2.73 1.43
C THR A 151 13.06 3.75 2.12
N GLU A 152 12.65 5.02 2.21
CA GLU A 152 13.33 6.07 2.98
C GLU A 152 12.79 6.21 4.41
N ARG A 153 11.53 5.83 4.65
CA ARG A 153 10.89 5.79 5.98
C ARG A 153 9.72 4.81 5.95
N LEU A 154 9.99 3.57 6.38
CA LEU A 154 9.01 2.50 6.43
C LEU A 154 7.82 2.84 7.35
N TYR A 155 6.68 2.23 7.06
CA TYR A 155 5.52 2.14 7.94
C TYR A 155 5.39 0.73 8.49
N ASP A 156 5.34 0.60 9.81
CA ASP A 156 5.14 -0.68 10.48
C ASP A 156 3.64 -0.85 10.82
N PRO A 157 2.95 -1.88 10.30
CA PRO A 157 1.58 -2.18 10.67
C PRO A 157 1.44 -2.82 12.07
N ASP A 158 2.53 -3.18 12.75
CA ASP A 158 2.44 -3.59 14.16
C ASP A 158 1.99 -2.40 15.02
N ARG A 159 0.83 -2.58 15.66
CA ARG A 159 0.18 -1.61 16.55
C ARG A 159 1.00 -1.32 17.81
N GLU A 160 1.89 -2.24 18.22
CA GLU A 160 2.75 -2.08 19.39
C GLU A 160 3.99 -1.21 19.05
N ASN A 161 4.38 -1.11 17.77
CA ASN A 161 5.40 -0.18 17.30
C ASN A 161 4.85 1.26 17.20
N LYS A 162 4.57 1.84 18.37
CA LYS A 162 4.17 3.24 18.54
C LYS A 162 5.33 4.23 18.32
N ASP A 163 6.56 3.74 18.26
CA ASP A 163 7.78 4.56 18.24
C ASP A 163 8.22 4.97 16.83
N GLN A 164 7.72 4.28 15.77
CA GLN A 164 7.99 4.60 14.36
C GLN A 164 7.71 6.07 13.97
N PHE A 165 6.83 6.76 14.70
CA PHE A 165 6.48 8.17 14.46
C PHE A 165 7.42 9.17 15.16
N LYS A 166 8.16 8.75 16.21
CA LYS A 166 8.99 9.65 17.04
C LYS A 166 10.25 10.16 16.34
N ALA A 167 10.89 9.32 15.51
CA ALA A 167 12.20 9.64 14.92
C ALA A 167 12.10 10.86 13.97
N PRO A 168 12.99 11.88 14.08
CA PRO A 168 12.92 13.08 13.25
C PRO A 168 13.20 12.80 11.77
N LEU A 169 12.61 13.62 10.89
CA LEU A 169 12.79 13.51 9.44
C LEU A 169 14.24 13.87 9.03
N THR A 170 14.88 13.02 8.23
CA THR A 170 16.28 13.17 7.81
C THR A 170 16.44 14.07 6.57
N ALA A 171 17.66 14.56 6.33
CA ALA A 171 17.97 15.31 5.11
C ALA A 171 17.82 14.46 3.82
N LEU A 172 18.10 13.15 3.90
CA LEU A 172 17.90 12.21 2.80
C LEU A 172 16.41 12.06 2.46
N GLN A 173 15.56 11.86 3.47
CA GLN A 173 14.11 11.78 3.30
C GLN A 173 13.55 13.08 2.71
N ARG A 174 13.92 14.25 3.25
CA ARG A 174 13.53 15.56 2.69
C ARG A 174 13.96 15.75 1.23
N ARG A 175 15.17 15.34 0.87
CA ARG A 175 15.69 15.45 -0.52
C ARG A 175 14.92 14.53 -1.46
N ASN A 176 14.72 13.27 -1.08
CA ASN A 176 14.06 12.27 -1.92
C ASN A 176 12.53 12.46 -1.96
N ALA A 177 11.97 13.34 -1.14
CA ALA A 177 10.57 13.79 -1.18
C ALA A 177 10.26 14.78 -2.33
N VAL A 178 11.23 15.63 -2.70
CA VAL A 178 11.03 16.76 -3.64
C VAL A 178 10.41 16.36 -4.99
N PRO A 179 10.82 15.26 -5.67
CA PRO A 179 10.24 14.87 -6.96
C PRO A 179 8.75 14.49 -6.90
N TYR A 180 8.23 14.22 -5.70
CA TYR A 180 6.84 13.80 -5.47
C TYR A 180 5.96 14.94 -4.95
N LYS A 181 6.41 16.20 -5.02
CA LYS A 181 5.57 17.37 -4.70
C LYS A 181 4.32 17.49 -5.58
N ILE A 182 3.32 18.17 -5.04
CA ILE A 182 2.16 18.72 -5.80
C ILE A 182 2.34 20.24 -5.99
N SER A 183 1.67 20.83 -6.98
CA SER A 183 1.69 22.28 -7.21
C SER A 183 0.64 23.00 -6.35
N THR A 184 -0.53 22.38 -6.21
CA THR A 184 -1.64 22.88 -5.38
C THR A 184 -2.65 21.75 -5.13
N PHE A 185 -3.63 22.02 -4.27
CA PHE A 185 -4.83 21.22 -4.06
C PHE A 185 -6.03 22.16 -3.90
N ARG A 186 -7.22 21.69 -4.24
CA ARG A 186 -8.46 22.48 -4.19
C ARG A 186 -9.62 21.64 -3.66
N TYR A 187 -10.60 22.27 -3.01
CA TYR A 187 -11.78 21.58 -2.47
C TYR A 187 -13.02 21.76 -3.34
N ILE A 188 -13.77 20.68 -3.54
CA ILE A 188 -15.16 20.67 -3.99
C ILE A 188 -16.03 20.80 -2.73
N TYR A 189 -16.86 21.83 -2.68
CA TYR A 189 -17.78 22.07 -1.56
C TYR A 189 -19.06 21.22 -1.64
N ARG A 190 -19.61 20.81 -0.49
CA ARG A 190 -20.88 20.09 -0.41
C ARG A 190 -22.06 20.99 -0.78
N ASN A 191 -22.65 20.68 -1.92
CA ASN A 191 -23.91 21.23 -2.41
C ASN A 191 -24.58 20.18 -3.32
N SER A 192 -25.72 20.51 -3.92
CA SER A 192 -26.45 19.64 -4.86
C SER A 192 -25.59 19.12 -6.03
N ASN A 193 -24.56 19.87 -6.43
CA ASN A 193 -23.65 19.51 -7.53
C ASN A 193 -22.43 18.69 -7.09
N MET A 194 -22.21 18.43 -5.79
CA MET A 194 -20.99 17.76 -5.29
C MET A 194 -20.73 16.41 -5.98
N VAL A 195 -21.76 15.59 -6.15
CA VAL A 195 -21.65 14.29 -6.87
C VAL A 195 -21.26 14.50 -8.33
N ALA A 196 -21.85 15.46 -9.03
CA ALA A 196 -21.54 15.77 -10.43
C ALA A 196 -20.12 16.33 -10.58
N ASN A 197 -19.67 17.19 -9.67
CA ASN A 197 -18.32 17.71 -9.63
C ASN A 197 -17.28 16.61 -9.38
N ILE A 198 -17.53 15.68 -8.46
CA ILE A 198 -16.64 14.54 -8.22
C ILE A 198 -16.56 13.62 -9.45
N LYS A 199 -17.70 13.29 -10.08
CA LYS A 199 -17.70 12.58 -11.37
C LYS A 199 -16.91 13.32 -12.45
N GLN A 200 -17.07 14.65 -12.57
CA GLN A 200 -16.32 15.46 -13.54
C GLN A 200 -14.81 15.47 -13.25
N SER A 201 -14.39 15.48 -11.98
CA SER A 201 -12.97 15.35 -11.59
C SER A 201 -12.42 13.98 -11.98
N VAL A 202 -13.13 12.91 -11.60
CA VAL A 202 -12.74 11.53 -11.91
C VAL A 202 -12.72 11.26 -13.42
N ALA A 203 -13.66 11.84 -14.19
CA ALA A 203 -13.68 11.78 -15.66
C ALA A 203 -12.55 12.59 -16.32
N ASN A 204 -12.07 13.66 -15.67
CA ASN A 204 -10.83 14.35 -16.04
C ASN A 204 -9.56 13.51 -15.69
N GLY A 205 -9.75 12.35 -15.04
CA GLY A 205 -8.71 11.46 -14.52
C GLY A 205 -8.13 11.89 -13.17
N ASP A 206 -8.76 12.83 -12.47
CA ASP A 206 -8.22 13.44 -11.27
C ASP A 206 -9.02 12.90 -10.04
N PRO A 207 -8.51 11.88 -9.31
CA PRO A 207 -9.23 11.27 -8.20
C PRO A 207 -9.38 12.23 -7.02
N VAL A 208 -10.40 11.97 -6.18
CA VAL A 208 -10.83 12.91 -5.15
C VAL A 208 -10.71 12.27 -3.77
N MET A 209 -9.96 12.89 -2.85
CA MET A 209 -9.92 12.47 -1.46
C MET A 209 -11.16 13.01 -0.70
N ILE A 210 -11.81 12.16 0.08
CA ILE A 210 -13.05 12.46 0.81
C ILE A 210 -12.92 12.09 2.29
N GLY A 211 -13.66 12.80 3.14
CA GLY A 211 -13.84 12.45 4.55
C GLY A 211 -15.22 11.87 4.81
N ILE A 212 -15.32 10.90 5.73
CA ILE A 212 -16.59 10.40 6.29
C ILE A 212 -16.49 10.25 7.81
N PRO A 213 -17.57 10.44 8.60
CA PRO A 213 -17.80 9.65 9.81
C PRO A 213 -17.88 8.15 9.50
N VAL A 214 -17.22 7.33 10.31
CA VAL A 214 -17.37 5.87 10.26
C VAL A 214 -18.55 5.45 11.13
N TYR A 215 -19.66 5.16 10.46
CA TYR A 215 -20.85 4.53 11.02
C TYR A 215 -20.77 2.99 10.92
N PRO A 216 -21.56 2.22 11.69
CA PRO A 216 -21.50 0.75 11.71
C PRO A 216 -21.70 0.06 10.35
N ASN A 217 -22.43 0.69 9.41
CA ASN A 217 -22.58 0.15 8.05
C ASN A 217 -21.26 0.12 7.28
N PHE A 218 -20.34 1.07 7.53
CA PHE A 218 -19.03 1.07 6.86
C PHE A 218 -18.10 -0.02 7.40
N ASP A 219 -18.08 -0.24 8.72
CA ASP A 219 -17.35 -1.36 9.32
C ASP A 219 -17.93 -2.72 8.90
N ALA A 220 -19.25 -2.79 8.70
CA ALA A 220 -19.96 -3.97 8.19
C ALA A 220 -19.91 -4.14 6.65
N THR A 221 -18.98 -3.46 5.94
CA THR A 221 -18.84 -3.61 4.48
C THR A 221 -18.41 -5.05 4.13
N PRO A 222 -19.24 -5.84 3.41
CA PRO A 222 -18.96 -7.23 3.09
C PRO A 222 -17.89 -7.37 2.00
N SER A 223 -17.41 -8.58 1.75
CA SER A 223 -16.40 -8.90 0.72
C SER A 223 -16.81 -8.59 -0.73
N THR A 224 -18.06 -8.22 -0.99
CA THR A 224 -18.50 -7.66 -2.28
C THR A 224 -18.16 -6.17 -2.44
N GLY A 225 -17.67 -5.53 -1.38
CA GLY A 225 -17.35 -4.10 -1.32
C GLY A 225 -18.56 -3.17 -1.26
N ILE A 226 -19.78 -3.63 -1.54
CA ILE A 226 -20.98 -2.79 -1.58
C ILE A 226 -21.33 -2.35 -0.16
N ILE A 227 -21.22 -1.04 0.11
CA ILE A 227 -21.47 -0.48 1.45
C ILE A 227 -22.98 -0.58 1.76
N PRO A 228 -23.38 -1.21 2.87
CA PRO A 228 -24.79 -1.25 3.30
C PRO A 228 -25.36 0.16 3.56
N ALA A 229 -26.69 0.29 3.51
CA ALA A 229 -27.38 1.54 3.86
C ALA A 229 -27.10 1.98 5.31
N VAL A 230 -27.19 3.28 5.59
CA VAL A 230 -26.93 3.84 6.93
C VAL A 230 -28.09 3.53 7.87
N GLY A 231 -27.91 2.50 8.71
CA GLY A 231 -28.87 2.15 9.77
C GLY A 231 -28.76 3.05 11.02
N GLU A 232 -27.55 3.20 11.55
CA GLU A 232 -27.28 4.00 12.76
C GLU A 232 -26.21 5.08 12.46
N LYS A 233 -26.46 6.33 12.86
CA LYS A 233 -25.54 7.47 12.63
C LYS A 233 -24.55 7.71 13.77
N LYS A 234 -24.17 6.63 14.47
CA LYS A 234 -23.22 6.64 15.59
C LYS A 234 -21.80 6.54 15.05
N SER A 235 -21.14 7.68 14.88
CA SER A 235 -19.76 7.72 14.39
C SER A 235 -18.77 7.22 15.45
N ARG A 236 -17.83 6.35 15.07
CA ARG A 236 -16.66 6.01 15.89
C ARG A 236 -15.42 6.86 15.61
N GLY A 237 -15.48 7.76 14.62
CA GLY A 237 -14.35 8.62 14.24
C GLY A 237 -14.44 9.11 12.80
N GLY A 238 -13.64 10.12 12.46
CA GLY A 238 -13.44 10.58 11.09
C GLY A 238 -12.45 9.68 10.34
N HIS A 239 -12.75 9.36 9.09
CA HIS A 239 -11.90 8.54 8.23
C HIS A 239 -11.71 9.16 6.84
N ALA A 240 -10.57 8.85 6.20
CA ALA A 240 -10.14 9.40 4.94
C ALA A 240 -10.03 8.34 3.85
N LEU A 241 -10.61 8.64 2.69
CA LEU A 241 -10.81 7.70 1.58
C LEU A 241 -10.55 8.39 0.24
N VAL A 242 -10.32 7.63 -0.83
CA VAL A 242 -10.12 8.20 -2.18
C VAL A 242 -11.14 7.64 -3.17
N VAL A 243 -11.90 8.53 -3.81
CA VAL A 243 -12.75 8.20 -4.96
C VAL A 243 -11.85 7.89 -6.16
N ALA A 244 -11.80 6.61 -6.51
CA ALA A 244 -10.99 6.02 -7.57
C ALA A 244 -11.81 5.67 -8.84
N GLY A 245 -13.08 6.06 -8.90
CA GLY A 245 -13.96 5.75 -10.03
C GLY A 245 -15.43 6.02 -9.73
N TYR A 246 -16.29 5.81 -10.72
CA TYR A 246 -17.73 5.80 -10.57
C TYR A 246 -18.39 4.92 -11.64
N ASP A 247 -19.62 4.51 -11.36
CA ASP A 247 -20.43 3.61 -12.19
C ASP A 247 -21.90 4.04 -12.05
N ASP A 248 -22.45 4.64 -13.10
CA ASP A 248 -23.81 5.21 -13.11
C ASP A 248 -24.89 4.15 -13.33
N GLU A 249 -24.55 3.03 -13.97
CA GLU A 249 -25.42 1.86 -14.14
C GLU A 249 -25.73 1.22 -12.77
N ASN A 250 -24.72 1.13 -11.92
CA ASN A 250 -24.85 0.64 -10.54
C ASN A 250 -25.11 1.76 -9.52
N GLY A 251 -24.97 3.03 -9.91
CA GLY A 251 -25.27 4.20 -9.08
C GLY A 251 -24.29 4.44 -7.93
N TRP A 252 -22.99 4.14 -8.09
CA TRP A 252 -21.98 4.25 -7.02
C TRP A 252 -20.66 4.93 -7.40
N PHE A 253 -19.95 5.39 -6.39
CA PHE A 253 -18.52 5.70 -6.44
C PHE A 253 -17.68 4.46 -6.09
N ILE A 254 -16.55 4.29 -6.78
CA ILE A 254 -15.52 3.30 -6.43
C ILE A 254 -14.57 3.97 -5.43
N ILE A 255 -14.48 3.42 -4.22
CA ILE A 255 -13.76 3.99 -3.08
C ILE A 255 -12.54 3.12 -2.76
N ARG A 256 -11.35 3.71 -2.72
CA ARG A 256 -10.11 3.12 -2.19
C ARG A 256 -10.05 3.36 -0.68
N ASN A 257 -9.89 2.28 0.10
CA ASN A 257 -9.66 2.32 1.55
C ASN A 257 -8.17 2.06 1.89
N SER A 258 -7.80 2.26 3.16
CA SER A 258 -6.47 2.05 3.74
C SER A 258 -6.47 1.01 4.85
N TRP A 259 -7.42 0.07 4.83
CA TRP A 259 -7.62 -0.95 5.88
C TRP A 259 -7.11 -2.35 5.49
N GLY A 260 -6.31 -2.45 4.42
CA GLY A 260 -5.83 -3.71 3.87
C GLY A 260 -6.78 -4.31 2.83
N ASP A 261 -6.30 -5.35 2.14
CA ASP A 261 -7.00 -6.05 1.07
C ASP A 261 -8.17 -6.90 1.56
N LYS A 262 -8.17 -7.34 2.81
CA LYS A 262 -9.27 -8.11 3.43
C LYS A 262 -10.54 -7.30 3.73
N PHE A 263 -10.52 -5.98 3.58
CA PHE A 263 -11.70 -5.13 3.70
C PHE A 263 -12.40 -4.97 2.35
N GLY A 264 -13.72 -5.15 2.30
CA GLY A 264 -14.50 -4.93 1.07
C GLY A 264 -14.07 -5.85 -0.09
N ASP A 265 -14.17 -5.35 -1.32
CA ASP A 265 -13.62 -6.00 -2.51
C ASP A 265 -12.14 -5.63 -2.63
N LYS A 266 -11.27 -6.47 -2.05
CA LYS A 266 -9.80 -6.36 -2.17
C LYS A 266 -9.25 -5.00 -1.72
N GLY A 267 -9.83 -4.42 -0.67
CA GLY A 267 -9.51 -3.10 -0.11
C GLY A 267 -10.27 -1.93 -0.74
N TYR A 268 -11.14 -2.20 -1.71
CA TYR A 268 -12.07 -1.22 -2.29
C TYR A 268 -13.50 -1.42 -1.78
N ALA A 269 -14.28 -0.34 -1.84
CA ALA A 269 -15.71 -0.36 -1.53
C ALA A 269 -16.51 0.40 -2.60
N TYR A 270 -17.80 0.11 -2.68
CA TYR A 270 -18.73 0.67 -3.65
C TYR A 270 -19.81 1.45 -2.90
N MET A 271 -19.74 2.79 -2.96
CA MET A 271 -20.59 3.71 -2.20
C MET A 271 -21.67 4.30 -3.09
N LYS A 272 -22.94 3.90 -2.88
CA LYS A 272 -24.09 4.44 -3.62
C LYS A 272 -24.20 5.96 -3.48
N TYR A 273 -24.71 6.67 -4.49
CA TYR A 273 -24.72 8.14 -4.50
C TYR A 273 -25.63 8.81 -3.45
N ASP A 274 -26.58 8.09 -2.88
CA ASP A 274 -27.39 8.47 -1.73
C ASP A 274 -26.59 8.32 -0.42
N ILE A 275 -26.01 7.14 -0.17
CA ILE A 275 -25.09 6.87 0.96
C ILE A 275 -23.94 7.89 0.96
N PHE A 276 -23.38 8.22 -0.21
CA PHE A 276 -22.36 9.26 -0.35
C PHE A 276 -22.85 10.64 0.12
N LYS A 277 -24.06 11.07 -0.30
CA LYS A 277 -24.64 12.37 0.11
C LYS A 277 -24.91 12.43 1.61
N GLU A 278 -25.23 11.29 2.22
CA GLU A 278 -25.50 11.14 3.64
C GLU A 278 -24.22 11.09 4.49
N MET A 279 -23.22 10.30 4.08
CA MET A 279 -22.02 10.01 4.87
C MET A 279 -20.81 10.92 4.61
N THR A 280 -20.76 11.71 3.53
CA THR A 280 -19.56 12.52 3.23
C THR A 280 -19.53 13.83 4.02
N ASN A 281 -18.34 14.24 4.44
CA ASN A 281 -18.08 15.56 5.04
C ASN A 281 -18.30 16.71 4.03
N ASP A 282 -18.24 17.96 4.49
CA ASP A 282 -18.59 19.13 3.68
C ASP A 282 -17.56 19.50 2.59
N TYR A 283 -16.42 18.82 2.56
CA TYR A 283 -15.29 19.10 1.67
C TYR A 283 -14.69 17.82 1.09
N ALA A 284 -14.51 17.80 -0.23
CA ALA A 284 -13.78 16.77 -0.96
C ALA A 284 -12.62 17.40 -1.74
N TYR A 285 -11.45 16.77 -1.83
CA TYR A 285 -10.21 17.44 -2.24
C TYR A 285 -9.54 16.82 -3.47
N VAL A 286 -9.06 17.69 -4.37
CA VAL A 286 -8.39 17.31 -5.63
C VAL A 286 -7.01 17.94 -5.69
N ALA A 287 -5.97 17.13 -5.82
CA ALA A 287 -4.59 17.60 -6.01
C ALA A 287 -4.30 17.97 -7.48
N THR A 288 -3.25 18.76 -7.71
CA THR A 288 -2.68 19.02 -9.03
C THR A 288 -1.16 18.85 -8.92
N VAL A 289 -0.54 18.02 -9.75
CA VAL A 289 0.91 17.70 -9.66
C VAL A 289 1.78 18.69 -10.43
N ASN A 290 3.05 18.83 -10.03
CA ASN A 290 4.01 19.73 -10.69
C ASN A 290 4.45 19.25 -12.09
N HIS A 291 4.65 17.93 -12.26
CA HIS A 291 5.11 17.32 -13.50
C HIS A 291 4.68 15.86 -13.62
N ASN A 292 4.76 15.33 -14.84
CA ASN A 292 4.43 13.95 -15.21
C ASN A 292 5.66 13.01 -15.30
N GLN A 293 6.86 13.51 -15.00
CA GLN A 293 8.11 12.74 -15.01
C GLN A 293 8.58 12.45 -13.58
N TYR A 294 9.23 11.31 -13.36
CA TYR A 294 9.51 10.76 -12.01
C TYR A 294 10.92 10.16 -11.90
N PRO A 295 11.46 10.01 -10.67
CA PRO A 295 12.55 9.08 -10.39
C PRO A 295 12.19 7.64 -10.80
N PRO A 296 13.14 6.69 -10.82
CA PRO A 296 12.86 5.32 -11.23
C PRO A 296 11.80 4.65 -10.35
N GLN A 297 10.94 3.82 -10.95
CA GLN A 297 9.78 3.22 -10.30
C GLN A 297 9.90 1.70 -10.17
N GLY A 298 9.36 1.13 -9.09
CA GLY A 298 9.30 -0.33 -8.92
C GLY A 298 10.68 -0.98 -8.83
N VAL A 299 11.60 -0.34 -8.07
CA VAL A 299 13.01 -0.74 -7.99
C VAL A 299 13.15 -2.08 -7.25
N LYS A 300 13.27 -3.17 -8.04
CA LYS A 300 13.47 -4.54 -7.56
C LYS A 300 14.96 -4.86 -7.50
N PHE A 301 15.32 -5.68 -6.52
CA PHE A 301 16.69 -6.03 -6.20
C PHE A 301 16.73 -7.43 -5.59
N SER A 302 17.61 -8.30 -6.06
CA SER A 302 17.72 -9.69 -5.58
C SER A 302 19.12 -10.25 -5.79
N VAL A 303 19.51 -11.21 -4.97
CA VAL A 303 20.70 -12.04 -5.20
C VAL A 303 20.39 -13.04 -6.33
N SER A 304 21.33 -13.23 -7.24
CA SER A 304 21.20 -14.16 -8.38
C SER A 304 22.32 -15.21 -8.45
N ALA A 305 23.47 -14.98 -7.83
CA ALA A 305 24.48 -16.00 -7.54
C ALA A 305 25.37 -15.58 -6.36
N LYS A 306 26.05 -16.52 -5.70
CA LYS A 306 27.06 -16.22 -4.69
C LYS A 306 28.15 -17.29 -4.59
N THR A 307 29.32 -16.88 -4.11
CA THR A 307 30.45 -17.75 -3.75
C THR A 307 30.84 -17.48 -2.29
N ASN A 308 32.00 -17.97 -1.85
CA ASN A 308 32.60 -17.61 -0.57
C ASN A 308 33.16 -16.17 -0.54
N THR A 309 33.38 -15.55 -1.69
CA THR A 309 34.12 -14.28 -1.84
C THR A 309 33.40 -13.24 -2.70
N THR A 310 32.25 -13.59 -3.28
CA THR A 310 31.47 -12.74 -4.19
C THR A 310 29.96 -12.93 -4.01
N VAL A 311 29.17 -11.88 -4.26
CA VAL A 311 27.71 -11.96 -4.41
C VAL A 311 27.30 -11.23 -5.69
N THR A 312 26.65 -11.95 -6.61
CA THR A 312 26.06 -11.38 -7.82
C THR A 312 24.60 -11.05 -7.56
N LEU A 313 24.25 -9.84 -7.95
CA LEU A 313 23.00 -9.16 -7.67
C LEU A 313 22.34 -8.78 -8.99
N SER A 314 21.02 -8.80 -9.02
CA SER A 314 20.20 -8.35 -10.15
C SER A 314 19.33 -7.18 -9.70
N ALA A 315 19.20 -6.19 -10.57
CA ALA A 315 18.48 -4.95 -10.30
C ALA A 315 17.62 -4.55 -11.50
N SER A 316 16.40 -4.07 -11.25
CA SER A 316 15.52 -3.52 -12.28
C SER A 316 14.68 -2.37 -11.73
N GLY A 317 14.42 -1.36 -12.55
CA GLY A 317 13.55 -0.24 -12.22
C GLY A 317 13.04 0.44 -13.49
N ILE A 318 11.75 0.74 -13.53
CA ILE A 318 11.10 1.46 -14.63
C ILE A 318 11.70 2.88 -14.68
N GLN A 319 12.12 3.33 -15.86
CA GLN A 319 12.82 4.61 -16.07
C GLN A 319 14.17 4.75 -15.33
N ALA A 320 14.80 3.65 -14.88
CA ALA A 320 16.19 3.68 -14.40
C ALA A 320 17.18 3.83 -15.56
N VAL A 321 18.24 4.62 -15.35
CA VAL A 321 19.36 4.81 -16.29
C VAL A 321 20.64 4.16 -15.75
N SER A 322 20.86 4.23 -14.44
CA SER A 322 21.95 3.58 -13.73
C SER A 322 21.53 3.18 -12.32
N TYR A 323 22.37 2.39 -11.66
CA TYR A 323 22.20 1.96 -10.28
C TYR A 323 23.51 2.15 -9.51
N ASP A 324 23.42 2.56 -8.25
CA ASP A 324 24.53 2.46 -7.29
C ASP A 324 24.29 1.29 -6.34
N LEU A 325 25.28 0.41 -6.21
CA LEU A 325 25.31 -0.63 -5.19
C LEU A 325 25.86 -0.07 -3.87
N TYR A 326 25.18 -0.39 -2.77
CA TYR A 326 25.63 -0.15 -1.40
C TYR A 326 25.77 -1.48 -0.64
N ARG A 327 26.84 -1.61 0.16
CA ARG A 327 27.11 -2.72 1.10
C ARG A 327 27.29 -2.16 2.52
N ASN A 328 26.51 -2.68 3.49
CA ASN A 328 26.50 -2.24 4.89
C ASN A 328 26.41 -0.70 5.03
N GLY A 329 25.51 -0.09 4.25
CA GLY A 329 25.29 1.37 4.20
C GLY A 329 26.35 2.19 3.46
N ARG A 330 27.46 1.59 3.00
CA ARG A 330 28.53 2.27 2.26
C ARG A 330 28.35 2.05 0.75
N TYR A 331 28.62 3.08 -0.05
CA TYR A 331 28.68 2.95 -1.51
C TYR A 331 29.82 1.99 -1.92
N THR A 332 29.52 1.06 -2.83
CA THR A 332 30.50 0.14 -3.41
C THR A 332 30.88 0.57 -4.83
N LYS A 333 29.90 0.66 -5.75
CA LYS A 333 30.10 1.06 -7.15
C LYS A 333 28.79 1.36 -7.88
N SER A 334 28.82 2.30 -8.82
CA SER A 334 27.79 2.46 -9.85
C SER A 334 27.90 1.38 -10.93
N PHE A 335 26.78 1.03 -11.57
CA PHE A 335 26.70 0.16 -12.73
C PHE A 335 25.54 0.54 -13.66
N THR A 336 25.58 0.01 -14.89
CA THR A 336 24.49 0.07 -15.88
C THR A 336 24.19 -1.36 -16.36
N GLY A 337 22.98 -1.57 -16.90
CA GLY A 337 22.44 -2.92 -17.09
C GLY A 337 21.83 -3.51 -15.80
N GLY A 338 21.28 -4.71 -15.91
CA GLY A 338 20.43 -5.31 -14.87
C GLY A 338 21.14 -6.18 -13.82
N SER A 339 22.47 -6.16 -13.74
CA SER A 339 23.21 -7.00 -12.78
C SER A 339 24.58 -6.42 -12.42
N VAL A 340 25.06 -6.76 -11.22
CA VAL A 340 26.37 -6.39 -10.68
C VAL A 340 26.91 -7.49 -9.77
N THR A 341 28.19 -7.82 -9.87
CA THR A 341 28.87 -8.71 -8.91
C THR A 341 29.69 -7.89 -7.93
N ASP A 342 29.42 -8.04 -6.64
CA ASP A 342 30.30 -7.57 -5.58
C ASP A 342 31.34 -8.64 -5.21
N VAL A 343 32.51 -8.20 -4.76
CA VAL A 343 33.73 -9.00 -4.60
C VAL A 343 34.48 -8.62 -3.32
N GLY A 344 35.43 -9.47 -2.91
CA GLY A 344 36.20 -9.25 -1.68
C GLY A 344 35.31 -9.35 -0.45
N LEU A 345 34.50 -10.41 -0.41
CA LEU A 345 33.71 -10.81 0.76
C LEU A 345 34.48 -11.83 1.60
N GLU A 346 34.24 -11.81 2.90
CA GLU A 346 34.79 -12.81 3.82
C GLU A 346 33.89 -14.06 3.82
N PRO A 347 34.44 -15.28 3.73
CA PRO A 347 33.68 -16.52 3.76
C PRO A 347 32.78 -16.63 5.00
N GLY A 348 31.52 -16.97 4.80
CA GLY A 348 30.52 -17.07 5.87
C GLY A 348 30.06 -15.74 6.48
N ALA A 349 30.55 -14.57 6.04
CA ALA A 349 30.11 -13.29 6.57
C ALA A 349 28.78 -12.81 5.95
N SER A 350 27.96 -12.14 6.77
CA SER A 350 26.68 -11.56 6.37
C SER A 350 26.82 -10.08 6.02
N TYR A 351 26.13 -9.67 4.97
CA TYR A 351 26.16 -8.32 4.41
C TYR A 351 24.76 -7.82 4.09
N GLU A 352 24.51 -6.54 4.35
CA GLU A 352 23.30 -5.83 3.92
C GLU A 352 23.56 -5.13 2.60
N TYR A 353 22.73 -5.41 1.58
CA TYR A 353 22.81 -4.76 0.28
C TYR A 353 21.53 -4.01 -0.06
N TYR A 354 21.67 -2.88 -0.75
CA TYR A 354 20.59 -2.24 -1.48
C TYR A 354 21.14 -1.51 -2.70
N VAL A 355 20.26 -1.20 -3.67
CA VAL A 355 20.60 -0.32 -4.79
C VAL A 355 19.85 0.99 -4.72
N VAL A 356 20.47 2.04 -5.24
CA VAL A 356 19.80 3.30 -5.57
C VAL A 356 19.74 3.40 -7.08
N ALA A 357 18.55 3.22 -7.66
CA ALA A 357 18.31 3.45 -9.07
C ALA A 357 18.20 4.95 -9.33
N ARG A 358 18.80 5.45 -10.43
CA ARG A 358 18.78 6.88 -10.78
C ARG A 358 18.30 7.17 -12.18
N ASN A 359 17.74 8.36 -12.34
CA ASN A 359 17.58 9.06 -13.62
C ASN A 359 17.68 10.58 -13.40
N TYR A 360 17.48 11.38 -14.46
CA TYR A 360 17.59 12.86 -14.39
C TYR A 360 16.52 13.55 -13.52
N ARG A 361 15.49 12.83 -13.03
CA ARG A 361 14.50 13.31 -12.05
C ARG A 361 14.84 12.91 -10.61
N GLY A 362 15.84 12.08 -10.40
CA GLY A 362 16.40 11.74 -9.09
C GLY A 362 16.52 10.24 -8.82
N ASP A 363 16.54 9.92 -7.53
CA ASP A 363 16.93 8.63 -6.98
C ASP A 363 15.70 7.87 -6.46
N THR A 364 15.72 6.54 -6.49
CA THR A 364 14.82 5.69 -5.70
C THR A 364 15.54 4.43 -5.24
N ARG A 365 15.49 4.20 -3.93
CA ARG A 365 16.20 3.12 -3.23
C ARG A 365 15.36 1.84 -3.22
N SER A 366 15.97 0.68 -3.43
CA SER A 366 15.35 -0.63 -3.19
C SER A 366 15.12 -0.87 -1.69
N PHE A 367 14.40 -1.93 -1.34
CA PHE A 367 14.50 -2.51 -0.01
C PHE A 367 15.92 -3.09 0.20
N THR A 368 16.35 -3.19 1.47
CA THR A 368 17.58 -3.90 1.84
C THR A 368 17.36 -5.41 1.72
N VAL A 369 18.36 -6.12 1.21
CA VAL A 369 18.46 -7.58 1.24
C VAL A 369 19.70 -7.96 2.04
N THR A 370 19.53 -8.80 3.06
CA THR A 370 20.65 -9.39 3.80
C THR A 370 21.06 -10.70 3.15
N GLU A 371 22.34 -10.87 2.86
CA GLU A 371 22.89 -12.08 2.23
C GLU A 371 24.20 -12.49 2.90
N GLN A 372 24.42 -13.81 3.03
CA GLN A 372 25.62 -14.40 3.61
C GLN A 372 26.48 -15.03 2.51
N ALA A 373 27.75 -14.63 2.43
CA ALA A 373 28.73 -15.30 1.57
C ALA A 373 28.88 -16.77 1.99
N LEU A 374 29.18 -17.66 1.04
CA LEU A 374 29.31 -19.09 1.37
C LEU A 374 30.48 -19.31 2.35
N GLN A 375 30.36 -20.34 3.18
CA GLN A 375 31.49 -20.85 3.95
C GLN A 375 32.59 -21.36 3.01
N ASN A 376 33.84 -21.37 3.48
CA ASN A 376 34.86 -22.20 2.85
C ASN A 376 34.49 -23.66 3.08
N VAL A 377 34.28 -24.42 2.01
CA VAL A 377 34.08 -25.87 2.09
C VAL A 377 35.46 -26.51 2.11
N GLU A 378 35.88 -27.07 3.25
CA GLU A 378 37.05 -27.94 3.26
C GLU A 378 36.76 -29.20 2.42
N PRO A 379 37.74 -29.68 1.63
CA PRO A 379 37.57 -30.93 0.89
C PRO A 379 37.38 -32.08 1.87
N ILE A 380 36.30 -32.84 1.71
CA ILE A 380 36.03 -34.03 2.51
C ILE A 380 37.22 -34.97 2.38
N LYS A 381 37.96 -35.17 3.48
CA LYS A 381 38.97 -36.22 3.57
C LYS A 381 38.26 -37.57 3.56
N VAL A 382 38.18 -38.18 2.39
CA VAL A 382 37.88 -39.60 2.26
C VAL A 382 39.12 -40.35 2.72
N GLU A 383 39.19 -40.67 4.00
CA GLU A 383 40.11 -41.69 4.50
C GLU A 383 39.67 -43.02 3.89
N LEU A 384 40.44 -43.47 2.89
CA LEU A 384 40.31 -44.81 2.33
C LEU A 384 40.90 -45.78 3.35
N ASP A 385 40.05 -46.42 4.13
CA ASP A 385 40.42 -47.54 5.00
C ASP A 385 41.22 -48.57 4.18
N GLN A 386 42.51 -48.68 4.49
CA GLN A 386 43.35 -49.73 3.92
C GLN A 386 43.07 -51.03 4.67
N ALA A 387 42.07 -51.76 4.19
CA ALA A 387 41.78 -53.12 4.63
C ALA A 387 43.03 -54.00 4.45
N SER A 388 43.49 -54.58 5.56
CA SER A 388 44.66 -55.46 5.69
C SER A 388 44.32 -56.94 5.58
#